data_AF-A0A9D9XBG9-F1
#
_entry.id   AF-A0A9D9XBG9-F1
#
_cell.length_a   1.000
_cell.length_b   1.000
_cell.length_c   1.000
_cell.angle_alpha   90.00
_cell.angle_beta   90.00
_cell.angle_gamma   90.00
#
_symmetry.space_group_name_H-M   'P 1'
#
loop_
_entity.id
_entity.type
_entity.pdbx_description
1 polymer ?
#
loop_
_entity_poly.entity_id
_entity_poly.type
_entity_poly.pdbx_seq_one_letter_code
_entity_poly.pdbx_strand_id
1 'polypeptide(L)'
;MTMKSTDLQKQLGLKISSRLGAAGIPSRYGSAAGLGDKREQREQDRALGLMPFACKLPSALVKQLQEKGATHEGGINALMLKLLTGALAA
;
A
#
# COMPACT_ATOMS: atom_id res chain seq x y z
N MET A 1 -15.20 39.71 -34.62
CA MET A 1 -13.74 39.58 -34.84
C MET A 1 -13.45 38.11 -35.14
N THR A 2 -13.18 37.78 -36.41
CA THR A 2 -12.78 36.43 -36.81
C THR A 2 -11.41 36.13 -36.21
N MET A 3 -11.27 35.00 -35.53
CA MET A 3 -10.02 34.59 -34.89
C MET A 3 -8.93 34.41 -35.95
N LYS A 4 -7.72 34.89 -35.68
CA LYS A 4 -6.57 34.70 -36.57
C LYS A 4 -6.14 33.23 -36.54
N SER A 5 -5.59 32.72 -37.64
CA SER A 5 -5.15 31.31 -37.75
C SER A 5 -4.16 30.90 -36.64
N THR A 6 -3.31 31.83 -36.21
CA THR A 6 -2.35 31.63 -35.12
C THR A 6 -3.04 31.41 -33.76
N ASP A 7 -4.17 32.07 -33.53
CA ASP A 7 -4.89 31.98 -32.25
C ASP A 7 -5.62 30.64 -32.14
N LEU A 8 -6.11 30.11 -33.28
CA LEU A 8 -6.67 28.77 -33.37
C LEU A 8 -5.63 27.70 -33.04
N GLN A 9 -4.40 27.84 -33.56
CA GLN A 9 -3.30 26.90 -33.26
C GLN A 9 -2.92 26.92 -31.77
N LYS A 10 -2.89 28.10 -31.14
CA LYS A 10 -2.65 28.22 -29.69
C LYS A 10 -3.76 27.55 -28.87
N GLN A 11 -5.02 27.76 -29.24
CA GLN A 11 -6.15 27.09 -28.57
C GLN A 11 -6.12 25.58 -28.75
N LEU A 12 -5.69 25.07 -29.90
CA LEU A 12 -5.49 23.64 -30.11
C LEU A 12 -4.38 23.09 -29.22
N GLY A 13 -3.24 23.79 -29.12
CA GLY A 13 -2.16 23.42 -28.21
C GLY A 13 -2.62 23.32 -26.75
N LEU A 14 -3.36 24.33 -26.28
CA LEU A 14 -3.93 24.35 -24.93
C LEU A 14 -4.92 23.20 -24.67
N LYS A 15 -5.69 22.80 -25.69
CA LYS A 15 -6.62 21.66 -25.60
C LYS A 15 -5.88 20.32 -25.55
N ILE A 16 -4.74 20.21 -26.22
CA ILE A 16 -3.91 18.99 -26.19
C ILE A 16 -3.23 18.86 -24.82
N SER A 17 -2.64 19.94 -24.31
CA SER A 17 -1.98 19.93 -23.00
C SER A 17 -2.95 19.64 -21.87
N SER A 18 -4.17 20.20 -21.91
CA SER A 18 -5.19 19.91 -20.90
C SER A 18 -5.66 18.45 -20.94
N ARG A 19 -5.84 17.87 -22.12
CA ARG A 19 -6.18 16.44 -22.29
C ARG A 19 -5.07 15.52 -21.81
N LEU A 20 -3.80 15.89 -22.03
CA LEU A 20 -2.66 15.10 -21.57
C LEU A 20 -2.52 15.14 -20.03
N GLY A 21 -2.72 16.30 -19.41
CA GLY A 21 -2.69 16.43 -17.95
C GLY A 21 -3.91 15.82 -17.25
N ALA A 22 -5.06 15.79 -17.91
CA ALA A 22 -6.29 15.18 -17.41
C ALA A 22 -6.39 13.66 -17.71
N ALA A 23 -5.46 13.09 -18.46
CA ALA A 23 -5.35 11.64 -18.62
C ALA A 23 -4.93 11.05 -17.27
N GLY A 24 -5.93 10.69 -16.46
CA GLY A 24 -5.73 10.02 -15.19
C GLY A 24 -4.83 8.81 -15.34
N ILE A 25 -4.09 8.51 -14.29
CA ILE A 25 -3.16 7.36 -14.23
C ILE A 25 -3.92 6.12 -14.73
N PRO A 26 -3.48 5.49 -15.83
CA PRO A 26 -4.19 4.35 -16.40
C PRO A 26 -4.41 3.27 -15.35
N SER A 27 -5.60 2.66 -15.32
CA SER A 27 -6.01 1.65 -14.32
C SER A 27 -4.96 0.56 -14.05
N ARG A 28 -4.16 0.19 -15.07
CA ARG A 28 -3.02 -0.74 -14.96
C ARG A 28 -1.92 -0.32 -13.98
N TYR A 29 -1.79 0.97 -13.64
CA TYR A 29 -0.82 1.50 -12.68
C TYR A 29 -1.46 1.86 -11.32
N GLY A 30 -2.78 1.73 -11.18
CA GLY A 30 -3.54 2.12 -9.97
C GLY A 30 -4.43 1.02 -9.38
N SER A 31 -4.60 -0.12 -10.05
CA SER A 31 -5.37 -1.26 -9.56
C SER A 31 -4.59 -2.10 -8.53
N ALA A 32 -4.00 -1.45 -7.53
CA ALA A 32 -3.79 -2.05 -6.22
C ALA A 32 -4.96 -1.67 -5.30
N ALA A 33 -6.19 -1.91 -5.78
CA ALA A 33 -7.39 -1.84 -4.96
C ALA A 33 -7.30 -2.95 -3.89
N GLY A 34 -6.74 -2.61 -2.73
CA GLY A 34 -6.57 -3.54 -1.61
C GLY A 34 -5.33 -3.31 -0.75
N LEU A 35 -4.35 -2.53 -1.23
CA LEU A 35 -3.26 -2.06 -0.38
C LEU A 35 -3.61 -0.63 0.02
N GLY A 36 -4.26 -0.46 1.19
CA GLY A 36 -4.45 0.86 1.80
C GLY A 36 -3.13 1.63 1.84
N ASP A 37 -3.19 2.96 1.96
CA ASP A 37 -1.98 3.77 1.95
C ASP A 37 -1.02 3.24 3.02
N LYS A 38 0.11 2.68 2.56
CA LYS A 38 1.12 2.06 3.44
C LYS A 38 1.63 3.04 4.48
N ARG A 39 1.46 4.35 4.24
CA ARG A 39 1.74 5.39 5.22
C ARG A 39 0.70 5.42 6.33
N GLU A 40 -0.57 5.44 5.99
CA GLU A 40 -1.68 5.42 6.96
C GLU A 40 -1.63 4.14 7.81
N GLN A 41 -1.33 3.00 7.21
CA GLN A 41 -1.17 1.74 7.94
C GLN A 41 0.00 1.80 8.94
N ARG A 42 1.15 2.38 8.55
CA ARG A 42 2.29 2.58 9.47
C ARG A 42 1.98 3.60 10.57
N GLU A 43 1.17 4.61 10.29
CA GLU A 43 0.75 5.60 11.28
C GLU A 43 -0.20 4.97 12.31
N GLN A 44 -1.11 4.10 11.88
CA GLN A 44 -1.96 3.28 12.76
C GLN A 44 -1.12 2.32 13.60
N ASP A 45 -0.19 1.59 12.99
CA ASP A 45 0.72 0.68 13.70
C ASP A 45 1.53 1.44 14.76
N ARG A 46 2.06 2.62 14.42
CA ARG A 46 2.77 3.49 15.37
C ARG A 46 1.86 3.98 16.49
N ALA A 47 0.62 4.34 16.20
CA ALA A 47 -0.36 4.73 17.23
C ALA A 47 -0.67 3.57 18.18
N LEU A 48 -0.63 2.33 17.68
CA LEU A 48 -0.78 1.10 18.46
C LEU A 48 0.53 0.67 19.16
N GLY A 49 1.63 1.41 19.01
CA GLY A 49 2.94 1.07 19.57
C GLY A 49 3.62 -0.14 18.90
N LEU A 50 3.13 -0.58 17.74
CA LEU A 50 3.69 -1.69 16.99
C LEU A 50 4.97 -1.24 16.28
N MET A 51 6.05 -1.98 16.52
CA MET A 51 7.34 -1.75 15.89
C MET A 51 7.68 -2.90 14.94
N PRO A 52 8.11 -2.62 13.70
CA PRO A 52 8.52 -3.67 12.78
C PRO A 52 9.83 -4.30 13.25
N PHE A 53 9.78 -5.59 13.58
CA PHE A 53 10.95 -6.35 14.03
C PHE A 53 11.25 -7.48 13.04
N ALA A 54 12.33 -7.34 12.28
CA ALA A 54 12.71 -8.29 11.25
C ALA A 54 13.74 -9.31 11.77
N CYS A 55 13.29 -10.53 12.05
CA CYS A 55 14.17 -11.68 12.30
C CYS A 55 14.27 -12.57 11.06
N LYS A 56 15.47 -13.07 10.79
CA LYS A 56 15.66 -14.14 9.79
C LYS A 56 15.24 -15.46 10.42
N LEU A 57 14.26 -16.12 9.82
CA LEU A 57 13.75 -17.43 10.26
C LEU A 57 13.94 -18.46 9.13
N PRO A 58 14.11 -19.75 9.46
CA PRO A 58 14.10 -20.82 8.47
C PRO A 58 12.78 -20.85 7.70
N SER A 59 12.85 -21.13 6.39
CA SER A 59 11.68 -21.09 5.50
C SER A 59 10.55 -22.04 5.92
N ALA A 60 10.89 -23.22 6.45
CA ALA A 60 9.92 -24.19 6.94
C ALA A 60 9.13 -23.65 8.14
N LEU A 61 9.81 -22.94 9.06
CA LEU A 61 9.20 -22.35 10.24
C LEU A 61 8.27 -21.19 9.87
N VAL A 62 8.66 -20.37 8.89
CA VAL A 62 7.80 -19.29 8.38
C VAL A 62 6.50 -19.83 7.81
N LYS A 63 6.53 -20.95 7.05
CA LYS A 63 5.31 -21.58 6.53
C LYS A 63 4.37 -22.04 7.64
N GLN A 64 4.92 -22.71 8.67
CA GLN A 64 4.12 -23.14 9.81
C GLN A 64 3.50 -21.97 10.58
N LEU A 65 4.23 -20.86 10.74
CA LEU A 65 3.70 -19.64 11.37
C LEU A 65 2.59 -19.00 10.52
N GLN A 66 2.72 -19.03 9.19
CA GLN A 66 1.67 -18.53 8.28
C GLN A 66 0.41 -19.39 8.34
N GLU A 67 0.55 -20.72 8.28
CA GLU A 67 -0.57 -21.67 8.38
C GLU A 67 -1.32 -21.52 9.72
N LYS A 68 -0.58 -21.44 10.83
CA LYS A 68 -1.18 -21.24 12.15
C LYS A 68 -1.73 -19.82 12.34
N GLY A 69 -1.09 -18.82 11.74
CA GLY A 69 -1.53 -17.43 11.81
C GLY A 69 -2.80 -17.17 11.00
N ALA A 70 -3.02 -17.93 9.92
CA ALA A 70 -4.24 -17.84 9.10
C ALA A 70 -5.50 -18.27 9.86
N THR A 71 -5.37 -19.17 10.83
CA THR A 71 -6.48 -19.68 11.65
C THR A 71 -6.61 -18.97 13.00
N HIS A 72 -5.69 -18.05 13.34
CA HIS A 72 -5.65 -17.38 14.63
C HIS A 72 -6.39 -16.04 14.61
N GLU A 73 -7.23 -15.79 15.63
CA GLU A 73 -7.90 -14.50 15.81
C GLU A 73 -6.88 -13.38 16.01
N GLY A 74 -6.98 -12.30 15.24
CA GLY A 74 -5.97 -11.22 15.22
C GLY A 74 -4.74 -11.50 14.35
N GLY A 75 -4.74 -12.59 13.59
CA GLY A 75 -3.75 -12.90 12.58
C GLY A 75 -2.36 -13.25 13.13
N ILE A 76 -1.34 -13.13 12.27
CA ILE A 76 0.03 -13.57 12.58
C ILE A 76 0.68 -12.77 13.72
N ASN A 77 0.38 -11.48 13.84
CA ASN A 77 0.95 -10.65 14.90
C ASN A 77 0.46 -11.05 16.29
N ALA A 78 -0.84 -11.36 16.43
CA ALA A 78 -1.40 -11.83 17.70
C ALA A 78 -0.85 -13.22 18.09
N LEU A 79 -0.69 -14.12 17.10
CA LEU A 79 -0.06 -15.41 17.32
C LEU A 79 1.39 -15.25 17.79
N MET A 80 2.16 -14.38 17.15
CA MET A 80 3.54 -14.11 17.55
C MET A 80 3.62 -13.52 18.95
N LEU A 81 2.73 -12.60 19.31
CA LEU A 81 2.65 -12.06 20.67
C LEU A 81 2.46 -13.18 21.70
N LYS A 82 1.49 -14.08 21.48
CA LYS A 82 1.20 -15.21 22.38
C LYS A 82 2.38 -16.17 22.52
N LEU A 83 3.06 -16.48 21.41
CA LEU A 83 4.24 -17.37 21.43
C LEU A 83 5.42 -16.73 22.16
N LEU A 84 5.70 -15.45 21.89
CA LEU A 84 6.83 -14.74 22.49
C LEU A 84 6.60 -14.49 23.99
N THR A 85 5.40 -14.09 24.41
CA THR A 85 5.11 -13.90 25.84
C THR A 85 5.15 -15.23 26.60
N GLY A 86 4.64 -16.31 26.00
CA GLY A 86 4.73 -17.65 26.58
C GLY A 86 6.18 -18.14 26.72
N ALA A 87 7.04 -17.85 25.75
CA ALA A 87 8.46 -18.23 25.79
C ALA A 87 9.29 -17.37 26.76
N LEU A 88 8.94 -16.11 26.96
CA LEU A 88 9.63 -15.19 27.87
C LEU A 88 9.17 -15.31 29.34
N ALA A 89 7.99 -15.90 29.57
CA ALA A 89 7.47 -16.18 30.90
C ALA A 89 7.92 -17.53 31.48
N ALA A 90 8.61 -18.35 30.67
CA ALA A 90 9.23 -19.61 31.06
C ALA A 90 10.68 -19.39 31.51
#